data_AF-A0AAU9XTM3-F1
#
_entry.id   AF-A0AAU9XTM3-F1
#
_cell.length_a   1.000
_cell.length_b   1.000
_cell.length_c   1.000
_cell.angle_alpha   90.00
_cell.angle_beta   90.00
_cell.angle_gamma   90.00
#
_symmetry.space_group_name_H-M   'P 1'
#
loop_
_entity.id
_entity.type
_entity.pdbx_description
1 polymer ?
#
loop_
_entity_poly.entity_id
_entity_poly.type
_entity_poly.pdbx_seq_one_letter_code
_entity_poly.pdbx_strand_id
1 'polypeptide(L)'
;MSLFLQVNSYGDIIKNHTKGYCVWYDQCTTGYKPKNCLYNGPAKNLTNPKGVQILNNLCPELRDQPTCCSTKQLQSLDNNLQTLIQLTGRCPACWNNMRRLYCQLTCSQDQSLFLDPTVVYPFTPSPSIKQYILEVQYFVSPQFKQGLFDSCKDVTFPGSSEKVLSVLCGTSADRCTPDKLLRFMGNTDNIFTSCTIQYPDHLIPNLSWMNQTVFKCNKPFIDPQTNRTASVCSCQDCAASCPVRKERLTIKSTHPSPAGYHRYADEKWIPFGPIFHLELLNQALELQTAISTMKVLFENSTITLEDICQNSTDHLPFAPPVTERCEIQSVFQYFQNNKTRLNKCLTSLGLNCSYGHKFDFKFADFHDHLLFCMRYPASPFEEMLQEPCIAAFGGAVLPGDVLAGFPSPVYHNATSLEITFLVKNFLKDSKMAKVIAWEKSFQLFMEDYVKNPLHANLTITYSTPEMSKDFLYV
;
A
#
# COMPACT_ATOMS: atom_id res chain seq x y z
N MET A 1 -7.74 21.03 -50.22
CA MET A 1 -7.10 19.74 -50.57
C MET A 1 -7.83 18.67 -49.77
N SER A 2 -8.84 18.08 -50.40
CA SER A 2 -9.83 17.21 -49.77
C SER A 2 -9.25 15.83 -49.52
N LEU A 3 -9.07 15.43 -48.25
CA LEU A 3 -8.77 14.06 -47.90
C LEU A 3 -10.07 13.26 -47.93
N PHE A 4 -10.16 12.41 -48.94
CA PHE A 4 -11.20 11.42 -49.13
C PHE A 4 -11.26 10.45 -47.94
N LEU A 5 -12.47 10.21 -47.43
CA LEU A 5 -12.80 9.06 -46.59
C LEU A 5 -12.52 7.79 -47.39
N GLN A 6 -11.45 7.07 -47.07
CA GLN A 6 -11.24 5.72 -47.58
C GLN A 6 -12.12 4.74 -46.80
N VAL A 7 -13.11 4.17 -47.48
CA VAL A 7 -13.96 3.08 -46.98
C VAL A 7 -13.31 1.77 -47.42
N ASN A 8 -12.94 0.90 -46.47
CA ASN A 8 -12.56 -0.48 -46.78
C ASN A 8 -13.82 -1.35 -46.90
N SER A 9 -13.79 -2.35 -47.78
CA SER A 9 -14.98 -3.11 -48.23
C SER A 9 -15.50 -4.18 -47.26
N TYR A 10 -15.17 -4.08 -45.97
CA TYR A 10 -15.82 -4.78 -44.86
C TYR A 10 -16.23 -3.68 -43.89
N GLY A 11 -17.42 -3.75 -43.29
CA GLY A 11 -17.98 -2.73 -42.38
C GLY A 11 -17.22 -2.56 -41.05
N ASP A 12 -15.89 -2.61 -41.10
CA ASP A 12 -15.00 -2.48 -39.97
C ASP A 12 -14.92 -1.02 -39.52
N ILE A 13 -15.06 -0.85 -38.21
CA ILE A 13 -14.82 0.42 -37.53
C ILE A 13 -13.36 0.80 -37.79
N ILE A 14 -13.10 1.93 -38.46
CA ILE A 14 -11.72 2.42 -38.66
C ILE A 14 -11.18 2.87 -37.32
N LYS A 15 -10.42 1.98 -36.66
CA LYS A 15 -9.78 2.23 -35.36
C LYS A 15 -8.63 3.22 -35.53
N ASN A 16 -8.55 4.18 -34.62
CA ASN A 16 -7.46 5.14 -34.56
C ASN A 16 -6.97 5.23 -33.12
N HIS A 17 -5.72 4.88 -32.87
CA HIS A 17 -5.11 4.87 -31.53
C HIS A 17 -3.97 5.90 -31.46
N THR A 18 -4.28 7.13 -31.85
CA THR A 18 -3.32 8.25 -31.87
C THR A 18 -3.46 9.09 -30.59
N LYS A 19 -2.35 9.61 -30.06
CA LYS A 19 -2.39 10.53 -28.93
C LYS A 19 -3.22 11.79 -29.28
N GLY A 20 -4.04 12.28 -28.37
CA GLY A 20 -4.94 13.42 -28.58
C GLY A 20 -6.19 13.11 -29.39
N TYR A 21 -6.49 11.83 -29.68
CA TYR A 21 -7.69 11.42 -30.40
C TYR A 21 -8.72 10.74 -29.48
N CYS A 22 -9.95 10.77 -29.97
CA CYS A 22 -11.12 10.24 -29.29
C CYS A 22 -11.64 8.97 -29.96
N VAL A 23 -12.47 8.25 -29.21
CA VAL A 23 -13.31 7.15 -29.71
C VAL A 23 -14.75 7.63 -29.89
N TRP A 24 -15.18 8.59 -29.06
CA TRP A 24 -16.51 9.18 -29.15
C TRP A 24 -16.52 10.69 -28.94
N TYR A 25 -17.62 11.32 -29.35
CA TYR A 25 -17.93 12.70 -29.02
C TYR A 25 -19.42 12.99 -29.23
N ASP A 26 -20.06 13.58 -28.22
CA ASP A 26 -21.52 13.83 -28.16
C ASP A 26 -22.38 12.57 -28.01
N GLN A 27 -23.68 12.77 -27.78
CA GLN A 27 -24.68 11.72 -27.63
C GLN A 27 -25.58 11.65 -28.86
N CYS A 28 -25.81 10.43 -29.35
CA CYS A 28 -26.55 10.18 -30.58
C CYS A 28 -27.97 9.68 -30.34
N THR A 29 -28.23 9.13 -29.15
CA THR A 29 -29.56 8.70 -28.75
C THR A 29 -30.08 9.56 -27.61
N THR A 30 -31.40 9.57 -27.45
CA THR A 30 -32.13 10.23 -26.37
C THR A 30 -32.78 9.19 -25.46
N GLY A 31 -33.15 9.57 -24.24
CA GLY A 31 -33.87 8.71 -23.30
C GLY A 31 -32.99 8.19 -22.15
N TYR A 32 -33.45 7.14 -21.49
CA TYR A 32 -32.73 6.52 -20.38
C TYR A 32 -31.44 5.88 -20.90
N LYS A 33 -30.29 6.32 -20.37
CA LYS A 33 -28.94 5.90 -20.77
C LYS A 33 -28.59 6.19 -22.24
N PRO A 34 -28.43 7.47 -22.61
CA PRO A 34 -28.05 7.85 -23.98
C PRO A 34 -26.70 7.24 -24.39
N LYS A 35 -26.60 6.86 -25.67
CA LYS A 35 -25.42 6.24 -26.28
C LYS A 35 -24.55 7.32 -26.92
N ASN A 36 -23.23 7.18 -26.76
CA ASN A 36 -22.24 8.09 -27.32
C ASN A 36 -22.12 7.87 -28.83
N CYS A 37 -21.95 8.96 -29.59
CA CYS A 37 -21.67 8.90 -31.02
C CYS A 37 -20.25 8.41 -31.28
N LEU A 38 -20.06 7.54 -32.28
CA LEU A 38 -18.73 7.18 -32.75
C LEU A 38 -18.03 8.42 -33.32
N TYR A 39 -16.77 8.66 -32.90
CA TYR A 39 -15.98 9.79 -33.36
C TYR A 39 -14.48 9.50 -33.20
N ASN A 40 -13.79 9.27 -34.33
CA ASN A 40 -12.36 8.92 -34.36
C ASN A 40 -11.48 10.13 -34.73
N GLY A 41 -11.83 11.32 -34.23
CA GLY A 41 -11.13 12.58 -34.50
C GLY A 41 -10.39 13.14 -33.27
N PRO A 42 -9.72 14.30 -33.43
CA PRO A 42 -8.98 14.93 -32.33
C PRO A 42 -9.90 15.41 -31.20
N ALA A 43 -9.36 15.42 -29.98
CA ALA A 43 -10.02 16.01 -28.83
C ALA A 43 -10.37 17.48 -29.06
N LYS A 44 -11.51 17.93 -28.49
CA LYS A 44 -12.08 19.26 -28.76
C LYS A 44 -12.04 20.13 -27.53
N ASN A 45 -11.81 21.43 -27.72
CA ASN A 45 -11.92 22.40 -26.65
C ASN A 45 -13.37 22.50 -26.17
N LEU A 46 -13.57 22.36 -24.87
CA LEU A 46 -14.88 22.48 -24.24
C LEU A 46 -15.17 23.97 -24.00
N THR A 47 -16.02 24.57 -24.86
CA THR A 47 -16.30 26.03 -24.82
C THR A 47 -17.56 26.39 -24.06
N ASN A 48 -18.48 25.44 -23.86
CA ASN A 48 -19.75 25.71 -23.18
C ASN A 48 -19.50 25.92 -21.67
N PRO A 49 -19.88 27.07 -21.08
CA PRO A 49 -19.58 27.38 -19.68
C PRO A 49 -20.11 26.35 -18.67
N LYS A 50 -21.31 25.79 -18.93
CA LYS A 50 -21.89 24.75 -18.06
C LYS A 50 -21.09 23.46 -18.12
N GLY A 51 -20.60 23.08 -19.30
CA GLY A 51 -19.72 21.93 -19.46
C GLY A 51 -18.40 22.12 -18.72
N VAL A 52 -17.77 23.28 -18.89
CA VAL A 52 -16.51 23.63 -18.20
C VAL A 52 -16.68 23.58 -16.69
N GLN A 53 -17.78 24.12 -16.16
CA GLN A 53 -18.06 24.07 -14.73
C GLN A 53 -18.19 22.63 -14.21
N ILE A 54 -18.94 21.77 -14.90
CA ILE A 54 -19.10 20.36 -14.50
C ILE A 54 -17.75 19.65 -14.57
N LEU A 55 -16.98 19.82 -15.66
CA LEU A 55 -15.66 19.21 -15.81
C LEU A 55 -14.72 19.64 -14.67
N ASN A 56 -14.68 20.93 -14.35
CA ASN A 56 -13.81 21.47 -13.31
C ASN A 56 -14.15 20.99 -11.90
N ASN A 57 -15.41 20.66 -11.64
CA ASN A 57 -15.88 20.17 -10.35
C ASN A 57 -15.76 18.64 -10.24
N LEU A 58 -16.11 17.92 -11.31
CA LEU A 58 -16.21 16.46 -11.32
C LEU A 58 -14.94 15.77 -11.79
N CYS A 59 -14.21 16.35 -12.73
CA CYS A 59 -12.98 15.78 -13.32
C CYS A 59 -11.85 16.83 -13.38
N PRO A 60 -11.46 17.43 -12.23
CA PRO A 60 -10.49 18.52 -12.16
C PRO A 60 -9.12 18.17 -12.76
N GLU A 61 -8.73 16.88 -12.75
CA GLU A 61 -7.51 16.41 -13.43
C GLU A 61 -7.53 16.57 -14.95
N LEU A 62 -8.69 16.85 -15.55
CA LEU A 62 -8.89 17.09 -16.98
C LEU A 62 -9.16 18.57 -17.29
N ARG A 63 -8.93 19.48 -16.33
CA ARG A 63 -9.12 20.92 -16.52
C ARG A 63 -8.14 21.48 -17.56
N ASP A 64 -8.58 22.49 -18.30
CA ASP A 64 -7.79 23.29 -19.27
C ASP A 64 -7.17 22.50 -20.43
N GLN A 65 -7.60 21.26 -20.66
CA GLN A 65 -7.21 20.45 -21.82
C GLN A 65 -8.40 20.21 -22.77
N PRO A 66 -8.14 19.91 -24.05
CA PRO A 66 -9.14 19.37 -24.95
C PRO A 66 -9.78 18.11 -24.35
N THR A 67 -11.04 17.83 -24.70
CA THR A 67 -11.77 16.68 -24.16
C THR A 67 -12.43 15.87 -25.26
N CYS A 68 -12.61 14.58 -24.98
CA CYS A 68 -13.39 13.67 -25.82
C CYS A 68 -14.86 13.60 -25.41
N CYS A 69 -15.36 14.64 -24.72
CA CYS A 69 -16.76 14.68 -24.30
C CYS A 69 -17.41 16.04 -24.55
N SER A 70 -18.72 16.00 -24.76
CA SER A 70 -19.58 17.18 -24.86
C SER A 70 -20.19 17.56 -23.51
N THR A 71 -20.78 18.75 -23.42
CA THR A 71 -21.55 19.18 -22.25
C THR A 71 -22.70 18.24 -21.89
N LYS A 72 -23.34 17.58 -22.87
CA LYS A 72 -24.43 16.62 -22.61
C LYS A 72 -23.91 15.34 -21.96
N GLN A 73 -22.75 14.87 -22.41
CA GLN A 73 -22.07 13.71 -21.81
C GLN A 73 -21.63 14.02 -20.38
N LEU A 74 -21.08 15.22 -20.12
CA LEU A 74 -20.72 15.64 -18.76
C LEU A 74 -21.92 15.73 -17.83
N GLN A 75 -23.06 16.26 -18.28
CA GLN A 75 -24.30 16.27 -17.48
C GLN A 75 -24.79 14.86 -17.16
N SER A 76 -24.72 13.95 -18.14
CA SER A 76 -25.10 12.55 -17.93
C SER A 76 -24.15 11.85 -16.96
N LEU A 77 -22.85 12.11 -17.09
CA LEU A 77 -21.83 11.57 -16.20
C LEU A 77 -22.04 12.06 -14.76
N ASP A 78 -22.23 13.37 -14.56
CA ASP A 78 -22.49 13.96 -13.25
C ASP A 78 -23.72 13.32 -12.59
N ASN A 79 -24.84 13.25 -13.30
CA ASN A 79 -26.07 12.60 -12.81
C ASN A 79 -25.86 11.13 -12.42
N ASN A 80 -25.15 10.35 -13.23
CA ASN A 80 -24.90 8.94 -12.94
C ASN A 80 -24.00 8.77 -11.71
N LEU A 81 -23.03 9.67 -11.53
CA LEU A 81 -22.10 9.62 -10.42
C LEU A 81 -22.67 10.15 -9.10
N GLN A 82 -23.78 10.90 -9.11
CA GLN A 82 -24.48 11.33 -7.88
C GLN A 82 -24.89 10.15 -7.00
N THR A 83 -25.41 9.07 -7.59
CA THR A 83 -25.74 7.87 -6.81
C THR A 83 -24.49 7.14 -6.33
N LEU A 84 -23.42 7.14 -7.12
CA LEU A 84 -22.17 6.46 -6.76
C LEU A 84 -21.44 7.15 -5.61
N ILE A 85 -21.46 8.48 -5.53
CA ILE A 85 -20.86 9.21 -4.40
C ILE A 85 -21.61 8.96 -3.10
N GLN A 86 -22.94 8.74 -3.12
CA GLN A 86 -23.69 8.38 -1.90
C GLN A 86 -23.22 7.04 -1.32
N LEU A 87 -22.81 6.12 -2.19
CA LEU A 87 -22.31 4.80 -1.82
C LEU A 87 -20.84 4.86 -1.38
N THR A 88 -20.01 5.63 -2.09
CA THR A 88 -18.54 5.55 -1.96
C THR A 88 -17.92 6.73 -1.20
N GLY A 89 -18.69 7.79 -0.95
CA GLY A 89 -18.23 9.05 -0.39
C GLY A 89 -17.78 8.99 1.07
N ARG A 90 -18.12 7.94 1.82
CA ARG A 90 -17.60 7.71 3.18
C ARG A 90 -16.08 7.54 3.21
N CYS A 91 -15.49 7.10 2.10
CA CYS A 91 -14.03 6.99 1.95
C CYS A 91 -13.56 7.83 0.75
N PRO A 92 -12.90 8.98 0.97
CA PRO A 92 -12.46 9.87 -0.10
C PRO A 92 -11.59 9.19 -1.17
N ALA A 93 -10.77 8.20 -0.77
CA ALA A 93 -9.95 7.43 -1.69
C ALA A 93 -10.79 6.58 -2.65
N CYS A 94 -11.80 5.85 -2.13
CA CYS A 94 -12.72 5.06 -2.94
C CYS A 94 -13.44 5.92 -3.97
N TRP A 95 -14.05 7.01 -3.50
CA TRP A 95 -14.78 7.92 -4.36
C TRP A 95 -13.89 8.52 -5.46
N ASN A 96 -12.70 9.02 -5.12
CA ASN A 96 -11.82 9.63 -6.11
C ASN A 96 -11.31 8.62 -7.15
N ASN A 97 -11.04 7.37 -6.77
CA ASN A 97 -10.67 6.33 -7.72
C ASN A 97 -11.84 5.97 -8.65
N MET A 98 -13.06 5.83 -8.12
CA MET A 98 -14.28 5.57 -8.90
C MET A 98 -14.56 6.69 -9.91
N ARG A 99 -14.57 7.94 -9.43
CA ARG A 99 -14.76 9.14 -10.24
C ARG A 99 -13.73 9.21 -11.37
N ARG A 100 -12.46 8.98 -11.05
CA ARG A 100 -11.35 9.02 -12.01
C ARG A 100 -11.47 7.97 -13.10
N LEU A 101 -11.91 6.75 -12.77
CA LEU A 101 -12.17 5.70 -13.77
C LEU A 101 -13.15 6.20 -14.84
N TYR A 102 -14.28 6.77 -14.43
CA TYR A 102 -15.29 7.26 -15.36
C TYR A 102 -14.91 8.57 -16.06
N CYS A 103 -14.19 9.47 -15.39
CA CYS A 103 -13.65 10.69 -16.00
C CYS A 103 -12.70 10.36 -17.16
N GLN A 104 -11.77 9.43 -16.94
CA GLN A 104 -10.80 9.00 -17.95
C GLN A 104 -11.49 8.27 -19.11
N LEU A 105 -12.41 7.36 -18.81
CA LEU A 105 -13.24 6.69 -19.81
C LEU A 105 -13.99 7.69 -20.71
N THR A 106 -14.57 8.73 -20.10
CA THR A 106 -15.54 9.60 -20.78
C THR A 106 -14.90 10.76 -21.52
N CYS A 107 -13.94 11.44 -20.90
CA CYS A 107 -13.53 12.79 -21.29
C CYS A 107 -12.04 12.95 -21.57
N SER A 108 -11.20 11.95 -21.31
CA SER A 108 -9.74 12.06 -21.50
C SER A 108 -9.39 12.50 -22.93
N GLN A 109 -8.41 13.38 -23.07
CA GLN A 109 -7.93 13.84 -24.39
C GLN A 109 -7.24 12.72 -25.19
N ASP A 110 -6.71 11.72 -24.48
CA ASP A 110 -5.96 10.60 -25.03
C ASP A 110 -6.79 9.30 -25.01
N GLN A 111 -8.13 9.44 -25.03
CA GLN A 111 -9.08 8.34 -24.88
C GLN A 111 -8.79 7.16 -25.82
N SER A 112 -8.43 7.43 -27.07
CA SER A 112 -8.17 6.37 -28.06
C SER A 112 -6.94 5.52 -27.78
N LEU A 113 -6.08 5.91 -26.84
CA LEU A 113 -4.91 5.12 -26.46
C LEU A 113 -5.26 3.94 -25.54
N PHE A 114 -6.45 3.93 -24.92
CA PHE A 114 -6.84 2.92 -23.94
C PHE A 114 -8.31 2.50 -24.04
N LEU A 115 -9.04 2.97 -25.06
CA LEU A 115 -10.43 2.64 -25.31
C LEU A 115 -10.58 2.21 -26.76
N ASP A 116 -11.30 1.12 -27.00
CA ASP A 116 -11.53 0.58 -28.35
C ASP A 116 -13.01 0.17 -28.52
N PRO A 117 -13.74 0.67 -29.53
CA PRO A 117 -15.11 0.26 -29.77
C PRO A 117 -15.18 -1.12 -30.42
N THR A 118 -16.00 -2.01 -29.86
CA THR A 118 -16.19 -3.39 -30.39
C THR A 118 -17.52 -3.53 -31.12
N VAL A 119 -18.57 -2.83 -30.70
CA VAL A 119 -19.90 -2.90 -31.33
C VAL A 119 -20.44 -1.48 -31.55
N VAL A 120 -20.77 -1.17 -32.82
CA VAL A 120 -21.38 0.11 -33.24
C VAL A 120 -22.67 -0.13 -34.04
N TYR A 121 -23.59 0.83 -33.99
CA TYR A 121 -24.84 0.78 -34.73
C TYR A 121 -25.17 2.15 -35.38
N PRO A 122 -25.72 2.17 -36.62
CA PRO A 122 -25.84 1.03 -37.52
C PRO A 122 -24.45 0.56 -38.00
N PHE A 123 -24.34 -0.74 -38.29
CA PHE A 123 -23.07 -1.34 -38.75
C PHE A 123 -22.63 -0.76 -40.10
N THR A 124 -23.59 -0.47 -40.98
CA THR A 124 -23.33 0.20 -42.26
C THR A 124 -23.39 1.72 -42.09
N PRO A 125 -22.28 2.44 -42.33
CA PRO A 125 -22.27 3.89 -42.22
C PRO A 125 -23.16 4.50 -43.31
N SER A 126 -24.12 5.34 -42.90
CA SER A 126 -24.96 6.14 -43.79
C SER A 126 -24.68 7.62 -43.52
N PRO A 127 -24.54 8.49 -44.55
CA PRO A 127 -24.33 9.92 -44.35
C PRO A 127 -25.45 10.61 -43.54
N SER A 128 -26.66 10.03 -43.55
CA SER A 128 -27.84 10.57 -42.87
C SER A 128 -28.03 10.07 -41.44
N ILE A 129 -27.30 9.04 -40.99
CA ILE A 129 -27.48 8.42 -39.67
C ILE A 129 -26.15 8.40 -38.93
N LYS A 130 -26.09 9.10 -37.80
CA LYS A 130 -24.92 9.04 -36.93
C LYS A 130 -24.80 7.65 -36.28
N GLN A 131 -23.61 7.07 -36.34
CA GLN A 131 -23.31 5.82 -35.64
C GLN A 131 -23.12 6.08 -34.14
N TYR A 132 -23.58 5.15 -33.31
CA TYR A 132 -23.39 5.16 -31.86
C TYR A 132 -22.84 3.83 -31.35
N ILE A 133 -22.18 3.90 -30.21
CA ILE A 133 -21.43 2.79 -29.64
C ILE A 133 -22.32 2.00 -28.67
N LEU A 134 -22.33 0.67 -28.83
CA LEU A 134 -23.03 -0.27 -27.97
C LEU A 134 -22.09 -0.98 -26.99
N GLU A 135 -20.85 -1.23 -27.40
CA GLU A 135 -19.84 -1.91 -26.59
C GLU A 135 -18.42 -1.37 -26.86
N VAL A 136 -17.62 -1.30 -25.80
CA VAL A 136 -16.20 -0.91 -25.83
C VAL A 136 -15.34 -1.83 -24.98
N GLN A 137 -14.06 -1.92 -25.31
CA GLN A 137 -12.99 -2.43 -24.45
C GLN A 137 -12.22 -1.27 -23.84
N TYR A 138 -12.15 -1.23 -22.51
CA TYR A 138 -11.43 -0.22 -21.74
C TYR A 138 -10.22 -0.85 -21.02
N PHE A 139 -9.03 -0.51 -21.50
CA PHE A 139 -7.75 -1.07 -21.03
C PHE A 139 -7.27 -0.33 -19.80
N VAL A 140 -7.70 -0.78 -18.62
CA VAL A 140 -7.31 -0.21 -17.31
C VAL A 140 -6.15 -0.99 -16.72
N SER A 141 -5.09 -0.30 -16.27
CA SER A 141 -3.91 -0.96 -15.69
C SER A 141 -4.27 -1.88 -14.51
N PRO A 142 -3.62 -3.05 -14.36
CA PRO A 142 -3.85 -3.95 -13.23
C PRO A 142 -3.70 -3.27 -11.86
N GLN A 143 -2.72 -2.37 -11.75
CA GLN A 143 -2.47 -1.58 -10.54
C GLN A 143 -3.65 -0.68 -10.19
N PHE A 144 -4.26 -0.04 -11.20
CA PHE A 144 -5.46 0.78 -10.98
C PHE A 144 -6.67 -0.08 -10.63
N LYS A 145 -6.90 -1.21 -11.33
CA LYS A 145 -8.00 -2.14 -11.02
C LYS A 145 -7.95 -2.58 -9.55
N GLN A 146 -6.79 -3.06 -9.11
CA GLN A 146 -6.56 -3.53 -7.74
C GLN A 146 -6.70 -2.38 -6.74
N GLY A 147 -6.07 -1.24 -7.01
CA GLY A 147 -6.09 -0.08 -6.13
C GLY A 147 -7.49 0.50 -5.92
N LEU A 148 -8.31 0.57 -6.98
CA LEU A 148 -9.72 0.94 -6.91
C LEU A 148 -10.48 -0.01 -5.97
N PHE A 149 -10.36 -1.32 -6.19
CA PHE A 149 -11.00 -2.34 -5.36
C PHE A 149 -10.57 -2.22 -3.89
N ASP A 150 -9.26 -2.15 -3.62
CA ASP A 150 -8.72 -2.06 -2.26
C ASP A 150 -9.17 -0.80 -1.53
N SER A 151 -9.33 0.32 -2.25
CA SER A 151 -9.85 1.54 -1.64
C SER A 151 -11.33 1.46 -1.24
N CYS A 152 -12.09 0.52 -1.81
CA CYS A 152 -13.54 0.42 -1.66
C CYS A 152 -14.03 -0.82 -0.90
N LYS A 153 -13.22 -1.89 -0.80
CA LYS A 153 -13.66 -3.20 -0.28
C LYS A 153 -14.19 -3.22 1.14
N ASP A 154 -13.74 -2.27 1.96
CA ASP A 154 -14.13 -2.14 3.36
C ASP A 154 -15.19 -1.06 3.58
N VAL A 155 -15.58 -0.29 2.56
CA VAL A 155 -16.54 0.81 2.73
C VAL A 155 -17.91 0.25 3.11
N THR A 156 -18.46 0.75 4.21
CA THR A 156 -19.77 0.33 4.73
C THR A 156 -20.91 1.20 4.22
N PHE A 157 -22.11 0.64 4.14
CA PHE A 157 -23.30 1.44 3.85
C PHE A 157 -23.55 2.45 4.98
N PRO A 158 -23.99 3.68 4.65
CA PRO A 158 -24.53 4.59 5.65
C PRO A 158 -25.70 3.92 6.39
N GLY A 159 -25.60 3.78 7.72
CA GLY A 159 -26.68 3.23 8.55
C GLY A 159 -26.73 1.70 8.67
N SER A 160 -25.81 0.94 8.07
CA SER A 160 -25.70 -0.50 8.29
C SER A 160 -24.24 -0.98 8.36
N SER A 161 -24.01 -2.21 8.83
CA SER A 161 -22.69 -2.84 8.83
C SER A 161 -22.36 -3.56 7.51
N GLU A 162 -23.26 -3.51 6.53
CA GLU A 162 -23.06 -4.14 5.23
C GLU A 162 -22.05 -3.35 4.38
N LYS A 163 -21.30 -4.03 3.51
CA LYS A 163 -20.30 -3.41 2.64
C LYS A 163 -20.93 -2.96 1.33
N VAL A 164 -20.56 -1.77 0.86
CA VAL A 164 -21.07 -1.15 -0.38
C VAL A 164 -20.87 -2.05 -1.61
N LEU A 165 -19.82 -2.88 -1.61
CA LEU A 165 -19.56 -3.83 -2.68
C LEU A 165 -20.64 -4.91 -2.82
N SER A 166 -21.50 -5.16 -1.83
CA SER A 166 -22.63 -6.09 -2.01
C SER A 166 -23.61 -5.63 -3.09
N VAL A 167 -23.71 -4.31 -3.33
CA VAL A 167 -24.54 -3.72 -4.39
C VAL A 167 -23.73 -3.40 -5.65
N LEU A 168 -22.43 -3.10 -5.51
CA LEU A 168 -21.58 -2.71 -6.65
C LEU A 168 -20.85 -3.86 -7.34
N CYS A 169 -21.02 -5.11 -6.90
CA CYS A 169 -20.25 -6.25 -7.42
C CYS A 169 -21.10 -7.38 -8.02
N GLY A 170 -22.43 -7.30 -7.92
CA GLY A 170 -23.35 -8.36 -8.38
C GLY A 170 -23.20 -9.69 -7.62
N THR A 171 -22.49 -9.68 -6.50
CA THR A 171 -22.27 -10.83 -5.60
C THR A 171 -22.05 -10.30 -4.18
N SER A 172 -21.96 -11.20 -3.20
CA SER A 172 -21.68 -10.81 -1.82
C SER A 172 -20.28 -10.20 -1.69
N ALA A 173 -20.10 -9.25 -0.77
CA ALA A 173 -18.86 -8.50 -0.65
C ALA A 173 -17.63 -9.38 -0.38
N ASP A 174 -17.79 -10.49 0.35
CA ASP A 174 -16.74 -11.49 0.63
C ASP A 174 -16.28 -12.26 -0.61
N ARG A 175 -17.11 -12.34 -1.65
CA ARG A 175 -16.81 -13.01 -2.93
C ARG A 175 -16.46 -12.02 -4.05
N CYS A 176 -16.47 -10.73 -3.76
CA CYS A 176 -16.14 -9.70 -4.72
C CYS A 176 -14.63 -9.68 -4.98
N THR A 177 -14.25 -9.47 -6.24
CA THR A 177 -12.86 -9.30 -6.69
C THR A 177 -12.77 -8.04 -7.55
N PRO A 178 -11.56 -7.50 -7.82
CA PRO A 178 -11.40 -6.36 -8.72
C PRO A 178 -12.10 -6.56 -10.07
N ASP A 179 -11.97 -7.74 -10.66
CA ASP A 179 -12.57 -8.05 -11.97
C ASP A 179 -14.10 -8.14 -11.89
N LYS A 180 -14.66 -8.71 -10.82
CA LYS A 180 -16.11 -8.77 -10.64
C LYS A 180 -16.71 -7.38 -10.43
N LEU A 181 -16.03 -6.53 -9.66
CA LEU A 181 -16.42 -5.14 -9.47
C LEU A 181 -16.48 -4.40 -10.81
N LEU A 182 -15.38 -4.44 -11.58
CA LEU A 182 -15.33 -3.78 -12.88
C LEU A 182 -16.30 -4.38 -13.89
N ARG A 183 -16.46 -5.70 -13.92
CA ARG A 183 -17.44 -6.37 -14.78
C ARG A 183 -18.87 -5.95 -14.46
N PHE A 184 -19.21 -5.85 -13.17
CA PHE A 184 -20.51 -5.32 -12.77
C PHE A 184 -20.66 -3.88 -13.23
N MET A 185 -19.67 -3.02 -12.96
CA MET A 185 -19.65 -1.61 -13.40
C MET A 185 -19.65 -1.45 -14.92
N GLY A 186 -19.22 -2.44 -15.69
CA GLY A 186 -19.22 -2.43 -17.15
C GLY A 186 -20.50 -3.02 -17.78
N ASN A 187 -21.39 -3.63 -17.00
CA ASN A 187 -22.60 -4.24 -17.50
C ASN A 187 -23.76 -3.22 -17.58
N THR A 188 -24.47 -3.17 -18.70
CA THR A 188 -25.66 -2.34 -18.91
C THR A 188 -26.86 -2.70 -18.04
N ASP A 189 -26.85 -3.86 -17.38
CA ASP A 189 -27.90 -4.28 -16.44
C ASP A 189 -27.90 -3.42 -15.16
N ASN A 190 -26.77 -2.82 -14.79
CA ASN A 190 -26.68 -1.90 -13.65
C ASN A 190 -27.27 -0.53 -14.00
N ILE A 191 -27.61 0.35 -13.04
CA ILE A 191 -28.22 1.66 -13.35
C ILE A 191 -27.26 2.72 -13.93
N PHE A 192 -25.95 2.52 -13.81
CA PHE A 192 -24.91 3.53 -14.08
C PHE A 192 -24.41 3.52 -15.53
N THR A 193 -24.48 2.36 -16.19
CA THR A 193 -23.71 2.08 -17.40
C THR A 193 -24.58 2.13 -18.64
N SER A 194 -24.21 3.01 -19.57
CA SER A 194 -24.99 3.27 -20.79
C SER A 194 -24.60 2.37 -21.96
N CYS A 195 -23.36 1.89 -22.05
CA CYS A 195 -22.89 0.91 -23.05
C CYS A 195 -22.08 -0.18 -22.35
N THR A 196 -22.02 -1.38 -22.93
CA THR A 196 -21.23 -2.46 -22.33
C THR A 196 -19.75 -2.08 -22.35
N ILE A 197 -19.08 -2.16 -21.21
CA ILE A 197 -17.65 -1.89 -21.06
C ILE A 197 -16.98 -3.18 -20.63
N GLN A 198 -16.12 -3.71 -21.48
CA GLN A 198 -15.26 -4.84 -21.17
C GLN A 198 -13.92 -4.30 -20.63
N TYR A 199 -13.32 -5.01 -19.66
CA TYR A 199 -12.04 -4.63 -19.06
C TYR A 199 -11.00 -5.74 -19.28
N PRO A 200 -10.33 -5.79 -20.45
CA PRO A 200 -9.37 -6.83 -20.76
C PRO A 200 -8.18 -6.89 -19.78
N ASP A 201 -7.55 -8.07 -19.68
CA ASP A 201 -6.38 -8.31 -18.82
C ASP A 201 -5.05 -8.30 -19.60
N HIS A 202 -5.12 -8.21 -20.92
CA HIS A 202 -3.97 -8.14 -21.81
C HIS A 202 -4.10 -6.92 -22.74
N LEU A 203 -2.97 -6.27 -23.01
CA LEU A 203 -2.92 -5.21 -24.02
C LEU A 203 -2.92 -5.83 -25.42
N ILE A 204 -3.58 -5.13 -26.33
CA ILE A 204 -3.47 -5.36 -27.77
C ILE A 204 -2.38 -4.42 -28.31
N PRO A 205 -1.63 -4.80 -29.36
CA PRO A 205 -0.65 -3.91 -29.98
C PRO A 205 -1.26 -2.54 -30.35
N ASN A 206 -0.48 -1.46 -30.16
CA ASN A 206 -0.85 -0.05 -30.38
C ASN A 206 -1.82 0.57 -29.35
N LEU A 207 -2.23 -0.18 -28.32
CA LEU A 207 -2.95 0.36 -27.17
C LEU A 207 -2.01 0.44 -25.95
N SER A 208 -2.43 1.24 -24.98
CA SER A 208 -1.75 1.48 -23.71
C SER A 208 -2.74 1.35 -22.57
N TRP A 209 -2.24 1.18 -21.36
CA TRP A 209 -3.09 1.16 -20.17
C TRP A 209 -3.52 2.59 -19.78
N MET A 210 -4.77 2.76 -19.37
CA MET A 210 -5.13 3.85 -18.48
C MET A 210 -4.45 3.59 -17.13
N ASN A 211 -3.40 4.37 -16.86
CA ASN A 211 -2.52 4.20 -15.72
C ASN A 211 -2.42 5.48 -14.88
N GLN A 212 -3.57 5.95 -14.41
CA GLN A 212 -3.60 7.06 -13.48
C GLN A 212 -3.19 6.63 -12.08
N THR A 213 -2.78 7.58 -11.24
CA THR A 213 -2.44 7.30 -9.85
C THR A 213 -3.67 6.84 -9.06
N VAL A 214 -3.47 5.92 -8.13
CA VAL A 214 -4.51 5.42 -7.22
C VAL A 214 -4.34 6.09 -5.86
N PHE A 215 -5.45 6.54 -5.29
CA PHE A 215 -5.50 6.98 -3.90
C PHE A 215 -5.70 5.78 -2.97
N LYS A 216 -4.82 5.62 -1.97
CA LYS A 216 -4.92 4.56 -0.96
C LYS A 216 -5.81 5.03 0.19
N CYS A 217 -6.67 4.16 0.71
CA CYS A 217 -7.61 4.53 1.78
C CYS A 217 -6.92 4.84 3.12
N ASN A 218 -5.70 4.35 3.33
CA ASN A 218 -4.90 4.53 4.55
C ASN A 218 -3.79 5.60 4.45
N LYS A 219 -3.75 6.40 3.38
CA LYS A 219 -2.75 7.46 3.18
C LYS A 219 -3.44 8.79 2.87
N PRO A 220 -2.98 9.91 3.46
CA PRO A 220 -3.49 11.21 3.08
C PRO A 220 -3.06 11.55 1.64
N PHE A 221 -3.88 12.31 0.93
CA PHE A 221 -3.58 12.81 -0.42
C PHE A 221 -4.23 14.18 -0.62
N ILE A 222 -3.78 14.94 -1.61
CA ILE A 222 -4.47 16.17 -2.01
C ILE A 222 -5.67 15.80 -2.87
N ASP A 223 -6.87 16.04 -2.36
CA ASP A 223 -8.12 15.75 -3.07
C ASP A 223 -8.22 16.65 -4.31
N PRO A 224 -8.32 16.08 -5.53
CA PRO A 224 -8.36 16.88 -6.75
C PRO A 224 -9.57 17.83 -6.85
N GLN A 225 -10.71 17.49 -6.24
CA GLN A 225 -11.95 18.29 -6.32
C GLN A 225 -11.93 19.46 -5.34
N THR A 226 -11.37 19.26 -4.14
CA THR A 226 -11.37 20.30 -3.09
C THR A 226 -10.05 21.06 -2.97
N ASN A 227 -8.97 20.54 -3.57
CA ASN A 227 -7.60 21.02 -3.41
C ASN A 227 -7.15 21.12 -1.94
N ARG A 228 -7.69 20.24 -1.08
CA ARG A 228 -7.34 20.12 0.33
C ARG A 228 -6.81 18.72 0.60
N THR A 229 -6.05 18.55 1.67
CA THR A 229 -5.64 17.23 2.14
C THR A 229 -6.87 16.43 2.54
N ALA A 230 -7.18 15.36 1.79
CA ALA A 230 -8.18 14.38 2.16
C ALA A 230 -7.76 13.66 3.44
N SER A 231 -8.70 13.54 4.37
CA SER A 231 -8.50 12.69 5.54
C SER A 231 -8.40 11.22 5.11
N VAL A 232 -7.56 10.48 5.84
CA VAL A 232 -7.50 9.02 5.75
C VAL A 232 -8.89 8.43 6.07
N CYS A 233 -9.29 7.37 5.36
CA CYS A 233 -10.58 6.73 5.60
C CYS A 233 -10.63 6.14 7.02
N SER A 234 -11.81 6.10 7.63
CA SER A 234 -11.98 5.51 8.96
C SER A 234 -11.59 4.03 8.95
N CYS A 235 -11.15 3.49 10.09
CA CYS A 235 -10.88 2.05 10.23
C CYS A 235 -12.09 1.18 9.82
N GLN A 236 -13.32 1.66 10.08
CA GLN A 236 -14.56 0.99 9.68
C GLN A 236 -14.69 0.84 8.16
N ASP A 237 -14.29 1.87 7.42
CA ASP A 237 -14.41 1.96 5.96
C ASP A 237 -13.12 1.59 5.22
N CYS A 238 -12.03 1.33 5.94
CA CYS A 238 -10.72 0.90 5.43
C CYS A 238 -9.95 0.18 6.54
N ALA A 239 -9.84 -1.15 6.48
CA ALA A 239 -9.13 -1.92 7.50
C ALA A 239 -7.63 -1.54 7.59
N ALA A 240 -7.05 -1.11 6.47
CA ALA A 240 -5.66 -0.66 6.42
C ALA A 240 -5.41 0.69 7.16
N SER A 241 -6.46 1.41 7.54
CA SER A 241 -6.40 2.62 8.37
C SER A 241 -6.52 2.33 9.86
N CYS A 242 -6.75 1.07 10.25
CA CYS A 242 -6.90 0.73 11.66
C CYS A 242 -5.60 0.98 12.43
N PRO A 243 -5.66 1.52 13.65
CA PRO A 243 -4.48 1.71 14.48
C PRO A 243 -3.82 0.36 14.73
N VAL A 244 -2.52 0.25 14.45
CA VAL A 244 -1.76 -0.98 14.68
C VAL A 244 -1.57 -1.19 16.18
N ARG A 245 -1.72 -2.43 16.64
CA ARG A 245 -1.43 -2.82 18.02
C ARG A 245 0.08 -2.99 18.17
N LYS A 246 0.63 -2.49 19.28
CA LYS A 246 2.08 -2.42 19.52
C LYS A 246 2.39 -3.16 20.80
N GLU A 247 2.95 -4.34 20.68
CA GLU A 247 3.50 -5.11 21.78
C GLU A 247 4.98 -4.71 21.91
N ARG A 248 5.33 -4.07 23.02
CA ARG A 248 6.62 -3.41 23.17
C ARG A 248 7.44 -4.03 24.29
N LEU A 249 8.74 -4.12 24.07
CA LEU A 249 9.76 -4.40 25.06
C LEU A 249 10.70 -3.21 25.13
N THR A 250 10.96 -2.72 26.34
CA THR A 250 12.08 -1.83 26.63
C THR A 250 13.10 -2.64 27.42
N ILE A 251 14.29 -2.79 26.86
CA ILE A 251 15.36 -3.61 27.44
C ILE A 251 16.52 -2.70 27.84
N LYS A 252 16.92 -2.75 29.10
CA LYS A 252 18.06 -2.02 29.67
C LYS A 252 19.11 -2.99 30.19
N SER A 253 20.36 -2.55 30.15
CA SER A 253 21.47 -3.27 30.76
C SER A 253 21.48 -3.07 32.28
N THR A 254 21.84 -4.11 33.04
CA THR A 254 22.25 -3.95 34.45
C THR A 254 23.75 -3.72 34.60
N HIS A 255 24.53 -3.76 33.51
CA HIS A 255 25.96 -3.47 33.56
C HIS A 255 26.21 -1.98 33.84
N PRO A 256 27.07 -1.66 34.82
CA PRO A 256 27.36 -0.27 35.20
C PRO A 256 28.33 0.42 34.23
N SER A 257 29.08 -0.34 33.43
CA SER A 257 30.10 0.20 32.52
C SER A 257 29.57 0.41 31.10
N PRO A 258 29.92 1.53 30.45
CA PRO A 258 29.62 1.72 29.03
C PRO A 258 30.29 0.63 28.19
N ALA A 259 29.65 0.28 27.08
CA ALA A 259 30.27 -0.53 26.04
C ALA A 259 31.19 0.34 25.17
N GLY A 260 31.86 -0.25 24.19
CA GLY A 260 32.62 0.48 23.20
C GLY A 260 33.66 -0.38 22.50
N TYR A 261 34.35 0.23 21.55
CA TYR A 261 35.39 -0.43 20.77
C TYR A 261 36.49 0.55 20.35
N HIS A 262 37.65 0.00 20.00
CA HIS A 262 38.70 0.75 19.31
C HIS A 262 38.45 0.69 17.81
N ARG A 263 38.31 1.88 17.21
CA ARG A 263 38.09 2.00 15.77
C ARG A 263 39.36 1.64 15.01
N TYR A 264 39.17 0.89 13.92
CA TYR A 264 40.25 0.56 13.01
C TYR A 264 40.92 1.81 12.40
N ALA A 265 42.22 1.71 12.11
CA ALA A 265 43.13 2.73 11.61
C ALA A 265 43.65 3.77 12.62
N ASP A 266 42.84 4.25 13.57
CA ASP A 266 43.28 5.29 14.53
C ASP A 266 43.28 4.87 16.00
N GLU A 267 42.86 3.64 16.29
CA GLU A 267 42.80 3.06 17.65
C GLU A 267 42.00 3.92 18.64
N LYS A 268 41.15 4.81 18.12
CA LYS A 268 40.36 5.71 18.95
C LYS A 268 39.25 4.91 19.63
N TRP A 269 39.16 5.05 20.95
CA TRP A 269 38.05 4.51 21.72
C TRP A 269 36.75 5.24 21.38
N ILE A 270 35.76 4.49 20.88
CA ILE A 270 34.41 4.97 20.59
C ILE A 270 33.47 4.38 21.66
N PRO A 271 32.91 5.22 22.55
CA PRO A 271 32.02 4.74 23.60
C PRO A 271 30.66 4.35 23.01
N PHE A 272 30.03 3.35 23.61
CA PHE A 272 28.65 2.95 23.36
C PHE A 272 27.90 2.88 24.70
N GLY A 273 26.58 3.03 24.63
CA GLY A 273 25.73 2.85 25.79
C GLY A 273 25.84 1.43 26.38
N PRO A 274 25.54 1.23 27.68
CA PRO A 274 25.76 -0.05 28.37
C PRO A 274 25.00 -1.26 27.82
N ILE A 275 24.00 -1.04 26.95
CA ILE A 275 23.19 -2.11 26.35
C ILE A 275 23.83 -2.74 25.10
N PHE A 276 24.89 -2.12 24.55
CA PHE A 276 25.56 -2.59 23.34
C PHE A 276 26.69 -3.59 23.61
N HIS A 277 26.82 -4.14 24.82
CA HIS A 277 27.67 -5.31 25.03
C HIS A 277 27.13 -6.49 24.21
N LEU A 278 28.01 -7.18 23.47
CA LEU A 278 27.60 -8.16 22.46
C LEU A 278 26.82 -9.34 23.05
N GLU A 279 27.14 -9.76 24.26
CA GLU A 279 26.43 -10.80 25.00
C GLU A 279 24.99 -10.38 25.35
N LEU A 280 24.77 -9.11 25.70
CA LEU A 280 23.44 -8.58 26.00
C LEU A 280 22.61 -8.45 24.73
N LEU A 281 23.23 -8.01 23.62
CA LEU A 281 22.60 -7.97 22.31
C LEU A 281 22.19 -9.38 21.84
N ASN A 282 23.06 -10.38 22.04
CA ASN A 282 22.73 -11.77 21.74
C ASN A 282 21.56 -12.28 22.58
N GLN A 283 21.56 -12.01 23.89
CA GLN A 283 20.47 -12.40 24.78
C GLN A 283 19.13 -11.74 24.39
N ALA A 284 19.16 -10.45 24.06
CA ALA A 284 17.97 -9.71 23.64
C ALA A 284 17.47 -10.17 22.25
N LEU A 285 18.36 -10.54 21.34
CA LEU A 285 17.98 -11.17 20.06
C LEU A 285 17.32 -12.53 20.29
N GLU A 286 17.87 -13.36 21.18
CA GLU A 286 17.27 -14.65 21.53
C GLU A 286 15.85 -14.49 22.12
N LEU A 287 15.65 -13.50 23.00
CA LEU A 287 14.33 -13.15 23.51
C LEU A 287 13.37 -12.75 22.39
N GLN A 288 13.81 -11.87 21.46
CA GLN A 288 12.99 -11.48 20.32
C GLN A 288 12.60 -12.69 19.46
N THR A 289 13.56 -13.57 19.16
CA THR A 289 13.32 -14.79 18.38
C THR A 289 12.38 -15.76 19.09
N ALA A 290 12.49 -15.91 20.41
CA ALA A 290 11.58 -16.73 21.19
C ALA A 290 10.14 -16.21 21.07
N ILE A 291 9.94 -14.89 21.18
CA ILE A 291 8.62 -14.25 21.05
C ILE A 291 8.07 -14.38 19.63
N SER A 292 8.88 -14.12 18.60
CA SER A 292 8.41 -14.16 17.21
C SER A 292 8.03 -15.58 16.75
N THR A 293 8.59 -16.61 17.39
CA THR A 293 8.34 -18.02 17.08
C THR A 293 7.35 -18.70 18.04
N MET A 294 6.74 -17.95 18.95
CA MET A 294 5.74 -18.47 19.89
C MET A 294 4.58 -19.16 19.16
N LYS A 295 4.22 -20.34 19.67
CA LYS A 295 3.06 -21.11 19.25
C LYS A 295 2.01 -21.10 20.35
N VAL A 296 0.85 -20.52 20.08
CA VAL A 296 -0.22 -20.35 21.05
C VAL A 296 -1.41 -21.23 20.67
N LEU A 297 -1.89 -22.04 21.61
CA LEU A 297 -3.11 -22.82 21.41
C LEU A 297 -4.33 -21.90 21.50
N PHE A 298 -5.17 -21.93 20.48
CA PHE A 298 -6.44 -21.20 20.44
C PHE A 298 -7.51 -22.10 19.83
N GLU A 299 -8.50 -22.46 20.65
CA GLU A 299 -9.51 -23.47 20.32
C GLU A 299 -8.84 -24.79 19.88
N ASN A 300 -9.10 -25.24 18.65
CA ASN A 300 -8.53 -26.46 18.07
C ASN A 300 -7.36 -26.16 17.11
N SER A 301 -6.81 -24.94 17.13
CA SER A 301 -5.73 -24.52 16.25
C SER A 301 -4.54 -23.94 17.01
N THR A 302 -3.38 -23.93 16.37
CA THR A 302 -2.21 -23.16 16.84
C THR A 302 -2.17 -21.85 16.07
N ILE A 303 -2.02 -20.73 16.79
CA ILE A 303 -1.78 -19.41 16.22
C ILE A 303 -0.33 -18.99 16.48
N THR A 304 0.25 -18.27 15.53
CA THR A 304 1.61 -17.73 15.55
C THR A 304 1.58 -16.22 15.34
N LEU A 305 2.73 -15.55 15.52
CA LEU A 305 2.82 -14.12 15.22
C LEU A 305 2.48 -13.83 13.74
N GLU A 306 2.86 -14.69 12.80
CA GLU A 306 2.56 -14.53 11.37
C GLU A 306 1.07 -14.49 11.03
N ASP A 307 0.23 -15.14 11.84
CA ASP A 307 -1.22 -15.17 11.64
C ASP A 307 -1.89 -13.84 12.00
N ILE A 308 -1.23 -13.01 12.82
CA ILE A 308 -1.81 -11.82 13.43
C ILE A 308 -1.02 -10.54 13.17
N CYS A 309 0.25 -10.62 12.78
CA CYS A 309 1.11 -9.47 12.60
C CYS A 309 0.72 -8.60 11.40
N GLN A 310 1.16 -7.35 11.44
CA GLN A 310 1.15 -6.48 10.28
C GLN A 310 2.16 -7.00 9.25
N ASN A 311 1.70 -7.31 8.04
CA ASN A 311 2.57 -7.76 6.97
C ASN A 311 3.08 -6.54 6.19
N SER A 312 4.39 -6.48 5.96
CA SER A 312 5.03 -5.42 5.19
C SER A 312 4.72 -5.49 3.69
N THR A 313 4.35 -6.68 3.19
CA THR A 313 4.20 -6.96 1.75
C THR A 313 2.76 -7.09 1.25
N ASP A 314 1.75 -7.08 2.14
CA ASP A 314 0.32 -7.21 1.80
C ASP A 314 -0.20 -6.13 0.81
N HIS A 315 0.60 -5.09 0.54
CA HIS A 315 0.24 -3.95 -0.32
C HIS A 315 1.09 -3.81 -1.59
N LEU A 316 2.01 -4.74 -1.85
CA LEU A 316 3.00 -4.62 -2.93
C LEU A 316 3.03 -5.91 -3.78
N PRO A 317 2.25 -5.97 -4.88
CA PRO A 317 2.19 -7.15 -5.76
C PRO A 317 3.52 -7.48 -6.47
N PHE A 318 4.53 -6.62 -6.34
CA PHE A 318 5.88 -6.80 -6.89
C PHE A 318 6.98 -6.55 -5.84
N ALA A 319 6.69 -6.72 -4.55
CA ALA A 319 7.72 -6.61 -3.52
C ALA A 319 8.82 -7.65 -3.77
N PRO A 320 10.11 -7.28 -3.60
CA PRO A 320 11.18 -8.26 -3.59
C PRO A 320 10.94 -9.31 -2.50
N PRO A 321 11.44 -10.54 -2.67
CA PRO A 321 11.27 -11.60 -1.68
C PRO A 321 11.85 -11.14 -0.34
N VAL A 322 10.99 -11.09 0.68
CA VAL A 322 11.36 -10.79 2.07
C VAL A 322 11.57 -12.10 2.82
N THR A 323 12.49 -12.12 3.78
CA THR A 323 12.73 -13.29 4.62
C THR A 323 11.78 -13.34 5.82
N GLU A 324 11.20 -12.20 6.19
CA GLU A 324 10.17 -12.09 7.24
C GLU A 324 8.94 -11.37 6.72
N ARG A 325 7.75 -11.88 7.05
CA ARG A 325 6.46 -11.24 6.71
C ARG A 325 6.07 -10.18 7.72
N CYS A 326 6.34 -10.43 9.00
CA CYS A 326 5.94 -9.54 10.08
C CYS A 326 6.88 -8.34 10.22
N GLU A 327 6.28 -7.17 10.38
CA GLU A 327 7.05 -5.98 10.73
C GLU A 327 7.40 -5.97 12.22
N ILE A 328 8.67 -6.29 12.53
CA ILE A 328 9.25 -6.21 13.87
C ILE A 328 10.26 -5.07 13.88
N GLN A 329 9.97 -4.01 14.63
CA GLN A 329 10.85 -2.84 14.74
C GLN A 329 11.85 -3.09 15.89
N SER A 330 13.10 -3.38 15.55
CA SER A 330 14.20 -3.54 16.51
C SER A 330 15.55 -3.24 15.88
N VAL A 331 16.56 -2.98 16.72
CA VAL A 331 17.96 -2.79 16.27
C VAL A 331 18.51 -4.02 15.53
N PHE A 332 17.97 -5.21 15.81
CA PHE A 332 18.43 -6.47 15.21
C PHE A 332 18.05 -6.61 13.73
N GLN A 333 17.11 -5.80 13.25
CA GLN A 333 16.77 -5.75 11.83
C GLN A 333 17.91 -5.24 10.95
N TYR A 334 18.85 -4.43 11.48
CA TYR A 334 20.09 -4.09 10.77
C TYR A 334 20.96 -5.31 10.46
N PHE A 335 20.75 -6.40 11.19
CA PHE A 335 21.37 -7.71 10.98
C PHE A 335 20.37 -8.75 10.48
N GLN A 336 19.20 -8.32 10.01
CA GLN A 336 18.12 -9.16 9.50
C GLN A 336 17.73 -10.27 10.49
N ASN A 337 17.72 -9.93 11.80
CA ASN A 337 17.47 -10.84 12.92
C ASN A 337 18.37 -12.10 12.93
N ASN A 338 19.56 -12.01 12.31
CA ASN A 338 20.47 -13.13 12.14
C ASN A 338 21.63 -13.04 13.13
N LYS A 339 21.70 -14.03 14.02
CA LYS A 339 22.75 -14.12 15.05
C LYS A 339 24.16 -14.18 14.44
N THR A 340 24.36 -14.87 13.32
CA THR A 340 25.66 -14.94 12.65
C THR A 340 26.10 -13.59 12.10
N ARG A 341 25.17 -12.78 11.58
CA ARG A 341 25.46 -11.42 11.10
C ARG A 341 25.79 -10.48 12.26
N LEU A 342 25.05 -10.55 13.36
CA LEU A 342 25.33 -9.77 14.58
C LEU A 342 26.72 -10.08 15.16
N ASN A 343 27.16 -11.35 15.13
CA ASN A 343 28.47 -11.77 15.64
C ASN A 343 29.57 -11.72 14.57
N LYS A 344 29.30 -11.14 13.40
CA LYS A 344 30.30 -11.03 12.33
C LYS A 344 31.38 -10.03 12.76
N CYS A 345 32.63 -10.46 12.63
CA CYS A 345 33.80 -9.64 12.87
C CYS A 345 34.86 -10.03 11.85
N LEU A 346 35.43 -9.03 11.18
CA LEU A 346 36.45 -9.20 10.16
C LEU A 346 37.75 -8.52 10.58
N THR A 347 38.85 -9.16 10.25
CA THR A 347 40.19 -8.59 10.36
C THR A 347 40.60 -7.88 9.07
N SER A 348 41.76 -7.21 9.06
CA SER A 348 42.28 -6.50 7.88
C SER A 348 42.57 -7.42 6.69
N LEU A 349 42.75 -8.72 6.93
CA LEU A 349 42.89 -9.76 5.92
C LEU A 349 41.56 -10.42 5.52
N GLY A 350 40.42 -9.93 6.03
CA GLY A 350 39.10 -10.49 5.76
C GLY A 350 38.81 -11.81 6.48
N LEU A 351 39.56 -12.13 7.54
CA LEU A 351 39.38 -13.34 8.33
C LEU A 351 38.47 -13.09 9.53
N ASN A 352 37.89 -14.15 10.10
CA ASN A 352 37.11 -14.01 11.33
C ASN A 352 38.04 -13.66 12.51
N CYS A 353 37.65 -12.66 13.30
CA CYS A 353 38.41 -12.20 14.46
C CYS A 353 38.70 -13.28 15.52
N SER A 354 37.97 -14.40 15.52
CA SER A 354 38.13 -15.51 16.47
C SER A 354 39.45 -16.28 16.28
N TYR A 355 40.11 -16.18 15.12
CA TYR A 355 41.29 -17.00 14.79
C TYR A 355 42.64 -16.45 15.33
N GLY A 356 42.64 -15.29 16.01
CA GLY A 356 43.78 -14.80 16.78
C GLY A 356 45.10 -14.77 16.02
N HIS A 357 45.24 -13.85 15.06
CA HIS A 357 46.46 -13.72 14.26
C HIS A 357 47.40 -12.65 14.85
N LYS A 358 48.65 -13.02 15.14
CA LYS A 358 49.69 -12.15 15.73
C LYS A 358 50.02 -10.89 14.93
N PHE A 359 49.68 -10.85 13.64
CA PHE A 359 50.04 -9.78 12.71
C PHE A 359 48.81 -9.20 11.98
N ASP A 360 47.60 -9.49 12.46
CA ASP A 360 46.37 -9.00 11.88
C ASP A 360 45.60 -8.19 12.93
N PHE A 361 44.84 -7.20 12.45
CA PHE A 361 44.10 -6.28 13.29
C PHE A 361 42.61 -6.40 12.99
N LYS A 362 41.78 -6.19 14.01
CA LYS A 362 40.33 -6.12 13.84
C LYS A 362 40.00 -4.93 12.92
N PHE A 363 39.37 -5.22 11.78
CA PHE A 363 39.01 -4.23 10.77
C PHE A 363 37.62 -3.67 11.01
N ALA A 364 36.64 -4.55 11.22
CA ALA A 364 35.26 -4.15 11.43
C ALA A 364 34.49 -5.21 12.22
N ASP A 365 33.51 -4.76 13.01
CA ASP A 365 32.52 -5.62 13.65
C ASP A 365 31.13 -4.97 13.67
N PHE A 366 30.23 -5.53 14.48
CA PHE A 366 28.87 -5.03 14.62
C PHE A 366 28.77 -3.55 15.01
N HIS A 367 29.77 -2.97 15.69
CA HIS A 367 29.75 -1.54 16.07
C HIS A 367 29.82 -0.65 14.84
N ASP A 368 30.71 -0.98 13.89
CA ASP A 368 30.87 -0.22 12.64
C ASP A 368 29.59 -0.30 11.79
N HIS A 369 29.02 -1.51 11.68
CA HIS A 369 27.75 -1.72 10.97
C HIS A 369 26.58 -0.96 11.64
N LEU A 370 26.49 -0.99 12.97
CA LEU A 370 25.49 -0.24 13.72
C LEU A 370 25.60 1.27 13.46
N LEU A 371 26.80 1.85 13.55
CA LEU A 371 27.02 3.27 13.29
C LEU A 371 26.63 3.66 11.86
N PHE A 372 26.97 2.82 10.89
CA PHE A 372 26.62 3.04 9.50
C PHE A 372 25.11 2.96 9.28
N CYS A 373 24.46 1.89 9.74
CA CYS A 373 23.02 1.70 9.56
C CYS A 373 22.18 2.73 10.32
N MET A 374 22.64 3.21 11.48
CA MET A 374 21.97 4.30 12.17
C MET A 374 22.00 5.62 11.38
N ARG A 375 23.00 5.81 10.53
CA ARG A 375 23.10 6.97 9.64
C ARG A 375 22.38 6.77 8.31
N TYR A 376 22.40 5.54 7.79
CA TYR A 376 21.83 5.16 6.50
C TYR A 376 20.95 3.90 6.61
N PRO A 377 19.79 3.99 7.27
CA PRO A 377 18.98 2.82 7.67
C PRO A 377 18.36 2.03 6.52
N ALA A 378 18.34 2.60 5.31
CA ALA A 378 17.84 1.95 4.11
C ALA A 378 18.97 1.51 3.16
N SER A 379 20.24 1.56 3.58
CA SER A 379 21.34 1.21 2.70
C SER A 379 21.26 -0.27 2.31
N PRO A 380 21.31 -0.60 1.01
CA PRO A 380 21.35 -1.99 0.56
C PRO A 380 22.71 -2.64 0.81
N PHE A 381 23.75 -1.86 1.15
CA PHE A 381 25.11 -2.34 1.33
C PHE A 381 25.93 -1.42 2.23
N GLU A 382 26.61 -2.01 3.20
CA GLU A 382 27.66 -1.41 4.03
C GLU A 382 29.00 -2.03 3.63
N GLU A 383 30.05 -1.23 3.45
CA GLU A 383 31.28 -1.65 2.78
C GLU A 383 32.19 -2.54 3.64
N MET A 384 32.28 -2.27 4.94
CA MET A 384 33.24 -2.91 5.83
C MET A 384 32.89 -4.37 6.14
N LEU A 385 31.64 -4.65 6.50
CA LEU A 385 31.12 -5.99 6.73
C LEU A 385 30.42 -6.58 5.52
N GLN A 386 30.16 -5.81 4.46
CA GLN A 386 29.42 -6.28 3.27
C GLN A 386 28.01 -6.76 3.61
N GLU A 387 27.32 -6.06 4.52
CA GLU A 387 25.98 -6.39 4.99
C GLU A 387 24.97 -5.28 4.65
N PRO A 388 23.69 -5.61 4.40
CA PRO A 388 22.66 -4.60 4.20
C PRO A 388 22.15 -4.03 5.53
N CYS A 389 21.62 -2.81 5.50
CA CYS A 389 20.91 -2.20 6.63
C CYS A 389 19.39 -2.37 6.55
N ILE A 390 18.87 -2.73 5.38
CA ILE A 390 17.43 -2.96 5.20
C ILE A 390 16.97 -4.13 6.07
N ALA A 391 15.80 -3.98 6.68
CA ALA A 391 15.22 -5.00 7.54
C ALA A 391 14.84 -6.26 6.77
N ALA A 392 14.72 -7.38 7.48
CA ALA A 392 14.25 -8.66 6.93
C ALA A 392 12.86 -8.58 6.29
N PHE A 393 12.02 -7.65 6.78
CA PHE A 393 10.69 -7.35 6.23
C PHE A 393 10.69 -6.37 5.05
N GLY A 394 11.87 -5.93 4.57
CA GLY A 394 12.01 -5.11 3.36
C GLY A 394 11.80 -3.60 3.56
N GLY A 395 11.73 -3.12 4.80
CA GLY A 395 11.65 -1.70 5.14
C GLY A 395 12.90 -1.18 5.86
N ALA A 396 12.96 0.15 6.04
CA ALA A 396 13.99 0.80 6.85
C ALA A 396 13.54 0.87 8.31
N VAL A 397 14.48 0.67 9.24
CA VAL A 397 14.26 0.85 10.68
C VAL A 397 14.92 2.14 11.10
N LEU A 398 14.17 3.06 11.72
CA LEU A 398 14.74 4.32 12.19
C LEU A 398 15.34 4.15 13.59
N PRO A 399 16.55 4.65 13.86
CA PRO A 399 17.19 4.49 15.17
C PRO A 399 16.36 5.03 16.34
N GLY A 400 15.64 6.13 16.12
CA GLY A 400 14.77 6.74 17.15
C GLY A 400 13.55 5.90 17.51
N ASP A 401 13.17 4.91 16.69
CA ASP A 401 12.06 4.00 16.96
C ASP A 401 12.48 2.75 17.74
N VAL A 402 13.78 2.42 17.75
CA VAL A 402 14.32 1.15 18.29
C VAL A 402 15.38 1.32 19.39
N LEU A 403 15.73 2.57 19.70
CA LEU A 403 16.67 2.93 20.77
C LEU A 403 16.07 4.05 21.60
N ALA A 404 16.43 4.11 22.89
CA ALA A 404 16.02 5.20 23.78
C ALA A 404 17.08 5.53 24.84
N GLY A 405 16.89 6.66 25.52
CA GLY A 405 17.79 7.15 26.57
C GLY A 405 19.14 7.64 26.05
N PHE A 406 19.17 8.29 24.88
CA PHE A 406 20.37 8.91 24.31
C PHE A 406 20.17 10.42 24.13
N PRO A 407 21.25 11.23 24.19
CA PRO A 407 21.20 12.61 23.75
C PRO A 407 21.07 12.65 22.21
N SER A 408 20.01 13.27 21.69
CA SER A 408 19.85 13.43 20.25
C SER A 408 21.02 14.23 19.65
N PRO A 409 21.64 13.82 18.53
CA PRO A 409 21.34 12.67 17.64
C PRO A 409 22.31 11.47 17.80
N VAL A 410 22.87 11.26 19.00
CA VAL A 410 23.96 10.29 19.25
C VAL A 410 23.42 8.92 19.65
N TYR A 411 22.87 8.19 18.67
CA TYR A 411 22.16 6.91 18.90
C TYR A 411 22.99 5.81 19.57
N HIS A 412 24.30 5.73 19.31
CA HIS A 412 25.17 4.73 19.94
C HIS A 412 25.33 4.90 21.46
N ASN A 413 24.93 6.05 22.03
CA ASN A 413 24.90 6.29 23.46
C ASN A 413 23.58 5.81 24.13
N ALA A 414 22.70 5.12 23.41
CA ALA A 414 21.43 4.65 23.95
C ALA A 414 21.59 3.72 25.15
N THR A 415 20.76 3.96 26.17
CA THR A 415 20.75 3.13 27.39
C THR A 415 19.74 1.99 27.33
N SER A 416 18.79 2.04 26.38
CA SER A 416 17.78 1.02 26.20
C SER A 416 17.54 0.68 24.73
N LEU A 417 17.20 -0.58 24.48
CA LEU A 417 16.62 -1.05 23.23
C LEU A 417 15.10 -0.99 23.34
N GLU A 418 14.45 -0.58 22.26
CA GLU A 418 13.01 -0.69 22.07
C GLU A 418 12.74 -1.74 20.98
N ILE A 419 12.02 -2.81 21.35
CA ILE A 419 11.57 -3.84 20.40
C ILE A 419 10.06 -3.73 20.32
N THR A 420 9.53 -3.49 19.13
CA THR A 420 8.09 -3.39 18.90
C THR A 420 7.65 -4.44 17.88
N PHE A 421 6.76 -5.33 18.30
CA PHE A 421 6.00 -6.18 17.40
C PHE A 421 4.76 -5.41 16.95
N LEU A 422 4.47 -5.42 15.64
CA LEU A 422 3.31 -4.75 15.08
C LEU A 422 2.23 -5.79 14.75
N VAL A 423 1.10 -5.71 15.45
CA VAL A 423 -0.02 -6.64 15.30
C VAL A 423 -1.24 -5.94 14.69
N LYS A 424 -1.91 -6.65 13.78
CA LYS A 424 -3.11 -6.16 13.11
C LYS A 424 -4.21 -5.93 14.14
N ASN A 425 -4.86 -4.78 14.04
CA ASN A 425 -6.07 -4.49 14.79
C ASN A 425 -7.28 -4.85 13.94
N PHE A 426 -8.10 -5.79 14.42
CA PHE A 426 -9.24 -6.28 13.68
C PHE A 426 -10.54 -5.73 14.25
N LEU A 427 -11.41 -5.19 13.38
CA LEU A 427 -12.77 -4.81 13.75
C LEU A 427 -13.68 -6.01 14.06
N LYS A 428 -13.36 -7.18 13.48
CA LYS A 428 -14.17 -8.38 13.69
C LYS A 428 -13.73 -9.08 14.97
N ASP A 429 -14.65 -9.21 15.92
CA ASP A 429 -14.41 -9.81 17.24
C ASP A 429 -13.74 -11.20 17.14
N SER A 430 -14.18 -12.04 16.20
CA SER A 430 -13.60 -13.38 16.03
C SER A 430 -12.12 -13.36 15.63
N LYS A 431 -11.67 -12.36 14.87
CA LYS A 431 -10.25 -12.20 14.51
C LYS A 431 -9.47 -11.55 15.65
N MET A 432 -10.12 -10.62 16.35
CA MET A 432 -9.55 -9.97 17.52
C MET A 432 -9.33 -10.95 18.69
N ALA A 433 -10.17 -11.98 18.84
CA ALA A 433 -10.01 -13.02 19.86
C ALA A 433 -8.67 -13.77 19.73
N LYS A 434 -8.21 -14.04 18.50
CA LYS A 434 -6.89 -14.63 18.25
C LYS A 434 -5.76 -13.72 18.69
N VAL A 435 -5.86 -12.42 18.38
CA VAL A 435 -4.89 -11.41 18.81
C VAL A 435 -4.81 -11.37 20.34
N ILE A 436 -5.96 -11.28 21.02
CA ILE A 436 -6.03 -11.24 22.49
C ILE A 436 -5.41 -12.51 23.10
N ALA A 437 -5.69 -13.69 22.52
CA ALA A 437 -5.11 -14.94 23.00
C ALA A 437 -3.58 -14.95 22.88
N TRP A 438 -3.03 -14.47 21.76
CA TRP A 438 -1.58 -14.34 21.59
C TRP A 438 -0.98 -13.32 22.57
N GLU A 439 -1.61 -12.15 22.74
CA GLU A 439 -1.17 -11.11 23.68
C GLU A 439 -1.17 -11.61 25.14
N LYS A 440 -2.13 -12.46 25.53
CA LYS A 440 -2.15 -13.10 26.86
C LYS A 440 -0.99 -14.08 27.03
N SER A 441 -0.73 -14.92 26.03
CA SER A 441 0.41 -15.84 26.06
C SER A 441 1.74 -15.09 26.08
N PHE A 442 1.87 -13.99 25.32
CA PHE A 442 3.03 -13.10 25.37
C PHE A 442 3.25 -12.54 26.78
N GLN A 443 2.20 -12.06 27.44
CA GLN A 443 2.31 -11.58 28.82
C GLN A 443 2.80 -12.66 29.77
N LEU A 444 2.21 -13.86 29.73
CA LEU A 444 2.63 -14.99 30.58
C LEU A 444 4.08 -15.39 30.32
N PHE A 445 4.49 -15.42 29.06
CA PHE A 445 5.87 -15.70 28.67
C PHE A 445 6.83 -14.64 29.23
N MET A 446 6.49 -13.36 29.11
CA MET A 446 7.33 -12.27 29.61
C MET A 446 7.38 -12.24 31.14
N GLU A 447 6.28 -12.56 31.84
CA GLU A 447 6.27 -12.69 33.30
C GLU A 447 7.24 -13.76 33.79
N ASP A 448 7.27 -14.93 33.13
CA ASP A 448 8.20 -16.01 33.45
C ASP A 448 9.64 -15.61 33.12
N TYR A 449 9.87 -15.04 31.93
CA TYR A 449 11.19 -14.61 31.48
C TYR A 449 11.83 -13.59 32.43
N VAL A 450 11.09 -12.57 32.86
CA VAL A 450 11.60 -11.51 33.76
C VAL A 450 11.83 -12.02 35.18
N LYS A 451 11.06 -13.02 35.65
CA LYS A 451 11.25 -13.63 36.98
C LYS A 451 12.44 -14.60 37.02
N ASN A 452 12.92 -15.07 35.86
CA ASN A 452 14.00 -16.04 35.78
C ASN A 452 15.37 -15.40 36.13
N PRO A 453 16.06 -15.86 37.19
CA PRO A 453 17.35 -15.31 37.60
C PRO A 453 18.45 -15.40 36.53
N LEU A 454 18.33 -16.34 35.58
CA LEU A 454 19.27 -16.50 34.47
C LEU A 454 19.28 -15.29 33.53
N HIS A 455 18.27 -14.42 33.61
CA HIS A 455 18.14 -13.24 32.76
C HIS A 455 18.40 -11.92 33.50
N ALA A 456 18.94 -11.97 34.72
CA ALA A 456 19.18 -10.80 35.57
C ALA A 456 20.17 -9.75 35.01
N ASN A 457 20.89 -10.07 33.92
CA ASN A 457 21.75 -9.12 33.20
C ASN A 457 20.96 -8.04 32.43
N LEU A 458 19.65 -8.25 32.24
CA LEU A 458 18.75 -7.32 31.58
C LEU A 458 17.62 -6.88 32.53
N THR A 459 17.32 -5.59 32.53
CA THR A 459 16.08 -5.06 33.09
C THR A 459 15.09 -4.85 31.95
N ILE A 460 13.96 -5.56 31.98
CA ILE A 460 12.99 -5.57 30.88
C ILE A 460 11.64 -5.08 31.39
N THR A 461 11.07 -4.12 30.69
CA THR A 461 9.65 -3.74 30.84
C THR A 461 8.92 -4.03 29.55
N TYR A 462 7.70 -4.57 29.64
CA TYR A 462 6.90 -4.92 28.47
C TYR A 462 5.49 -4.35 28.60
N SER A 463 4.84 -4.14 27.45
CA SER A 463 3.47 -3.67 27.40
C SER A 463 2.72 -4.24 26.21
N THR A 464 1.44 -4.52 26.39
CA THR A 464 0.49 -4.80 25.32
C THR A 464 -0.68 -3.83 25.42
N PRO A 465 -1.41 -3.58 24.31
CA PRO A 465 -2.63 -2.78 24.40
C PRO A 465 -3.73 -3.43 25.26
N GLU A 466 -3.66 -4.73 25.54
CA GLU A 466 -4.59 -5.41 26.46
C GLU A 466 -4.31 -5.05 27.92
N MET A 467 -3.04 -5.04 28.35
CA MET A 467 -2.66 -4.61 29.71
C MET A 467 -3.13 -3.18 30.01
N SER A 468 -3.15 -2.31 28.99
CA SER A 468 -3.56 -0.91 29.13
C SER A 468 -5.07 -0.74 29.35
N LYS A 469 -5.91 -1.73 28.98
CA LYS A 469 -7.35 -1.69 29.25
C LYS A 469 -7.67 -1.96 30.71
N ASP A 470 -6.88 -2.81 31.37
CA ASP A 470 -7.09 -3.16 32.78
C ASP A 470 -6.85 -1.95 33.72
N PHE A 471 -6.05 -0.96 33.29
CA PHE A 471 -5.84 0.30 34.02
C PHE A 471 -6.94 1.36 33.82
N LEU A 472 -7.88 1.16 32.89
CA LEU A 472 -8.99 2.10 32.63
C LEU A 472 -10.28 1.75 33.39
N TYR A 473 -10.27 0.65 34.16
CA TYR A 473 -11.41 0.17 34.96
C TYR A 473 -11.17 0.21 36.48
N VAL A 474 -10.23 1.04 36.96
CA VAL A 474 -10.01 1.33 38.39
C VAL A 474 -10.54 2.71 38.76
#